data_AF-A0A6A0HGP2-F1
#
_entry.id   AF-A0A6A0HGP2-F1
#
_cell.length_a   1.000
_cell.length_b   1.000
_cell.length_c   1.000
_cell.angle_alpha   90.00
_cell.angle_beta   90.00
_cell.angle_gamma   90.00
#
_symmetry.space_group_name_H-M   'P 1'
#
loop_
_entity.id
_entity.type
_entity.pdbx_description
1 polymer ?
#
loop_
_entity_poly.entity_id
_entity_poly.type
_entity_poly.pdbx_seq_one_letter_code
_entity_poly.pdbx_strand_id
1 'polypeptide(L)'
;MASLVGRVLGSGRYEIIELYGKGAFAEVYRGRQLNLNRDVAVKVLNEDSSRDDSLVKRFHNEAAAVARFDHPNIIKIFDHGEEEYIHYYVMNFLPRTLRSLFHPNRPLPHEIVLQVASQLAAALAYAQTIVNNFVHRDIKPENVMLDQSHNAVLSDFGLVRGDEISRLTVGDNVIGTPTYMSPEQIRGKTLDPRSDLYALGVLLYECATGAPPFKGDLMAVCHQHVSEPPVAPRSLNPDLSPEVDALILKLLEKAPEKRYQSAAEVLAALADLPGDLLGKHGNIYSLPTMPVTRKPQTSSTPPQGSTPTSRSSLPTSPAKPRTGNKLFPVYVFVGISALALSVALFNYFRQPGAQPRSAQAQLKSPRSTPTSTVPPLAPAMGSINIESTPPGAAIYWNGIQQKHVTPARFDSLKPSRYAVRLTLPGYEAWNGFVTIQQDCTATMQATLAPSLSPAKPAVTKVSISIVTRPPGEIILDGKSLGAPLSGARTALVTPGRHDLQIRLESYPTVKRDLWVKEGSDQSFVIDLFGEISVQAFDEIGDPLFGAVFLDNVQTSWKSDGSRHKLIAGEYRVTVKSFGYEMIESPKKIIVTGGDYRPIVVQMRKE
;
A
#
# COMPACT_ATOMS: atom_id res chain seq x y z
N MET A 1 -0.29 -6.92 -19.39
CA MET A 1 0.03 -5.67 -20.13
C MET A 1 1.17 -5.85 -21.14
N ALA A 2 1.05 -5.22 -22.31
CA ALA A 2 2.23 -4.80 -23.07
C ALA A 2 3.03 -3.83 -22.19
N SER A 3 4.36 -3.93 -22.19
CA SER A 3 5.23 -3.13 -21.32
C SER A 3 4.82 -1.65 -21.32
N LEU A 4 4.73 -1.03 -20.13
CA LEU A 4 4.53 0.42 -20.02
C LEU A 4 5.78 1.19 -20.46
N VAL A 5 6.91 0.50 -20.64
CA VAL A 5 8.16 1.08 -21.18
C VAL A 5 7.90 1.77 -22.51
N GLY A 6 8.37 3.02 -22.62
CA GLY A 6 8.17 3.90 -23.76
C GLY A 6 6.87 4.70 -23.73
N ARG A 7 5.94 4.45 -22.79
CA ARG A 7 4.77 5.31 -22.58
C ARG A 7 5.13 6.56 -21.80
N VAL A 8 4.30 7.59 -21.94
CA VAL A 8 4.38 8.81 -21.13
C VAL A 8 3.08 8.99 -20.36
N LEU A 9 3.17 9.09 -19.03
CA LEU A 9 2.03 9.23 -18.12
C LEU A 9 1.93 10.65 -17.54
N GLY A 10 0.80 10.95 -16.92
CA GLY A 10 0.54 12.21 -16.22
C GLY A 10 0.34 13.36 -17.17
N SER A 11 -0.38 13.11 -18.28
CA SER A 11 -0.61 14.09 -19.34
C SER A 11 0.70 14.58 -19.95
N GLY A 12 1.61 13.65 -20.25
CA GLY A 12 2.88 13.97 -20.91
C GLY A 12 4.02 14.39 -19.99
N ARG A 13 3.96 14.09 -18.68
CA ARG A 13 4.97 14.55 -17.70
C ARG A 13 6.04 13.50 -17.37
N TYR A 14 5.68 12.22 -17.39
CA TYR A 14 6.54 11.13 -16.90
C TYR A 14 6.74 10.06 -17.97
N GLU A 15 7.90 10.05 -18.60
CA GLU A 15 8.29 8.99 -19.54
C GLU A 15 8.72 7.74 -18.76
N ILE A 16 8.17 6.58 -19.11
CA ILE A 16 8.52 5.29 -18.49
C ILE A 16 9.71 4.67 -19.24
N ILE A 17 10.84 4.49 -18.57
CA ILE A 17 12.10 4.05 -19.18
C ILE A 17 12.26 2.54 -19.07
N GLU A 18 12.12 1.98 -17.88
CA GLU A 18 12.32 0.55 -17.65
C GLU A 18 11.56 0.07 -16.42
N LEU A 19 11.22 -1.21 -16.42
CA LEU A 19 10.69 -1.87 -15.24
C LEU A 19 11.83 -2.05 -14.23
N TYR A 20 11.65 -1.50 -13.03
CA TYR A 20 12.64 -1.53 -11.95
C TYR A 20 12.35 -2.64 -10.92
N GLY A 21 11.08 -2.92 -10.65
CA GLY A 21 10.68 -3.98 -9.71
C GLY A 21 9.24 -4.45 -9.91
N LYS A 22 8.96 -5.69 -9.52
CA LYS A 22 7.61 -6.26 -9.52
C LYS A 22 7.24 -6.74 -8.11
N GLY A 23 6.13 -6.24 -7.59
CA GLY A 23 5.49 -6.74 -6.38
C GLY A 23 4.21 -7.50 -6.70
N ALA A 24 3.56 -8.03 -5.66
CA ALA A 24 2.31 -8.80 -5.78
C ALA A 24 1.14 -7.97 -6.35
N PHE A 25 1.09 -6.68 -6.00
CA PHE A 25 -0.04 -5.79 -6.35
C PHE A 25 0.36 -4.64 -7.27
N ALA A 26 1.64 -4.29 -7.31
CA ALA A 26 2.15 -3.14 -8.05
C ALA A 26 3.50 -3.44 -8.70
N GLU A 27 3.77 -2.76 -9.80
CA GLU A 27 5.07 -2.72 -10.46
C GLU A 27 5.70 -1.35 -10.24
N VAL A 28 7.01 -1.28 -10.11
CA VAL A 28 7.76 -0.03 -9.99
C VAL A 28 8.60 0.12 -11.26
N TYR A 29 8.46 1.26 -11.90
CA TYR A 29 9.23 1.61 -13.09
C TYR A 29 10.21 2.74 -12.77
N ARG A 30 11.39 2.71 -13.38
CA ARG A 30 12.17 3.94 -13.52
C ARG A 30 11.56 4.74 -14.66
N GLY A 31 11.28 6.01 -14.39
CA GLY A 31 10.84 6.96 -15.38
C GLY A 31 11.67 8.24 -15.34
N ARG A 32 11.36 9.16 -16.25
CA ARG A 32 11.93 10.49 -16.32
C ARG A 32 10.83 11.52 -16.28
N GLN A 33 10.94 12.44 -15.34
CA GLN A 33 10.11 13.63 -15.30
C GLN A 33 10.65 14.62 -16.35
N LEU A 34 9.89 14.84 -17.42
CA LEU A 34 10.37 15.52 -18.62
C LEU A 34 10.65 17.02 -18.41
N ASN A 35 9.80 17.72 -17.65
CA ASN A 35 9.95 19.16 -17.43
C ASN A 35 11.16 19.53 -16.55
N LEU A 36 11.59 18.62 -15.66
CA LEU A 36 12.74 18.81 -14.78
C LEU A 36 13.97 18.00 -15.21
N ASN A 37 13.81 17.15 -16.24
CA ASN A 37 14.82 16.21 -16.72
C ASN A 37 15.51 15.41 -15.59
N ARG A 38 14.72 14.81 -14.69
CA ARG A 38 15.21 14.00 -13.57
C ARG A 38 14.61 12.61 -13.57
N ASP A 39 15.37 11.62 -13.11
CA ASP A 39 14.87 10.27 -12.91
C ASP A 39 13.89 10.23 -11.73
N VAL A 40 12.80 9.48 -11.88
CA VAL A 40 11.75 9.26 -10.88
C VAL A 40 11.36 7.79 -10.84
N ALA A 41 10.88 7.31 -9.69
CA ALA A 41 10.25 6.01 -9.61
C ALA A 41 8.73 6.19 -9.78
N VAL A 42 8.13 5.42 -10.67
CA VAL A 42 6.69 5.41 -10.92
C VAL A 42 6.16 4.05 -10.46
N LYS A 43 5.48 4.03 -9.32
CA LYS A 43 4.81 2.82 -8.82
C LYS A 43 3.43 2.77 -9.43
N VAL A 44 3.09 1.66 -10.06
CA VAL A 44 1.90 1.44 -10.88
C VAL A 44 1.17 0.21 -10.38
N LEU A 45 -0.13 0.31 -10.14
CA LEU A 45 -0.94 -0.83 -9.73
C LEU A 45 -1.08 -1.82 -10.91
N ASN A 46 -0.92 -3.12 -10.65
CA ASN A 46 -1.02 -4.12 -11.72
C ASN A 46 -2.46 -4.33 -12.19
N GLU A 47 -2.64 -4.93 -13.38
CA GLU A 47 -3.93 -5.02 -14.07
C GLU A 47 -5.01 -5.80 -13.30
N ASP A 48 -4.61 -6.83 -12.55
CA ASP A 48 -5.57 -7.59 -11.73
C ASP A 48 -5.97 -6.82 -10.48
N SER A 49 -5.03 -6.07 -9.88
CA SER A 49 -5.28 -5.26 -8.68
C SER A 49 -6.04 -3.97 -9.00
N SER A 50 -5.90 -3.41 -10.20
CA SER A 50 -6.64 -2.21 -10.62
C SER A 50 -8.13 -2.45 -10.83
N ARG A 51 -8.55 -3.72 -10.92
CA ARG A 51 -9.96 -4.12 -11.00
C ARG A 51 -10.63 -4.25 -9.62
N ASP A 52 -9.85 -4.19 -8.54
CA ASP A 52 -10.35 -4.24 -7.18
C ASP A 52 -10.33 -2.83 -6.56
N ASP A 53 -11.49 -2.20 -6.48
CA ASP A 53 -11.68 -0.88 -5.88
C ASP A 53 -11.11 -0.75 -4.46
N SER A 54 -11.06 -1.86 -3.71
CA SER A 54 -10.45 -1.85 -2.39
C SER A 54 -8.94 -1.69 -2.50
N LEU A 55 -8.26 -2.45 -3.37
CA LEU A 55 -6.82 -2.34 -3.61
C LEU A 55 -6.45 -0.98 -4.22
N VAL A 56 -7.27 -0.44 -5.12
CA VAL A 56 -7.09 0.92 -5.68
C VAL A 56 -7.16 1.97 -4.58
N LYS A 57 -8.21 1.97 -3.75
CA LYS A 57 -8.32 2.90 -2.61
C LYS A 57 -7.14 2.75 -1.67
N ARG A 58 -6.72 1.51 -1.42
CA ARG A 58 -5.59 1.22 -0.55
C ARG A 58 -4.30 1.82 -1.09
N PHE A 59 -4.04 1.64 -2.38
CA PHE A 59 -2.89 2.18 -3.09
C PHE A 59 -2.79 3.71 -3.01
N HIS A 60 -3.90 4.41 -3.27
CA HIS A 60 -3.95 5.88 -3.15
C HIS A 60 -3.83 6.36 -1.71
N ASN A 61 -4.44 5.64 -0.75
CA ASN A 61 -4.31 5.98 0.67
C ASN A 61 -2.88 5.81 1.18
N GLU A 62 -2.15 4.80 0.69
CA GLU A 62 -0.73 4.59 1.01
C GLU A 62 0.08 5.81 0.55
N ALA A 63 -0.07 6.19 -0.72
CA ALA A 63 0.61 7.36 -1.27
C ALA A 63 0.25 8.65 -0.51
N ALA A 64 -1.03 8.87 -0.24
CA ALA A 64 -1.49 10.06 0.48
C ALA A 64 -1.01 10.11 1.94
N ALA A 65 -0.83 8.96 2.60
CA ALA A 65 -0.30 8.91 3.95
C ALA A 65 1.19 9.26 3.98
N VAL A 66 1.97 8.70 3.05
CA VAL A 66 3.41 8.95 2.95
C VAL A 66 3.72 10.37 2.50
N ALA A 67 2.90 10.94 1.62
CA ALA A 67 3.05 12.33 1.15
C ALA A 67 2.95 13.39 2.26
N ARG A 68 2.51 13.03 3.47
CA ARG A 68 2.48 13.93 4.64
C ARG A 68 3.85 14.11 5.30
N PHE A 69 4.81 13.24 4.98
CA PHE A 69 6.13 13.26 5.58
C PHE A 69 7.11 14.04 4.71
N ASP A 70 7.85 14.95 5.33
CA ASP A 70 8.98 15.65 4.71
C ASP A 70 10.22 15.46 5.60
N HIS A 71 10.95 14.37 5.34
CA HIS A 71 12.11 13.96 6.11
C HIS A 71 13.15 13.30 5.20
N PRO A 72 14.46 13.57 5.35
CA PRO A 72 15.50 13.02 4.46
C PRO A 72 15.54 11.48 4.44
N ASN A 73 15.18 10.83 5.55
CA ASN A 73 15.16 9.36 5.66
C ASN A 73 13.77 8.73 5.41
N ILE A 74 12.83 9.46 4.81
CA ILE A 74 11.53 8.94 4.35
C ILE A 74 11.38 9.22 2.85
N ILE A 75 10.88 8.24 2.09
CA ILE A 75 10.69 8.39 0.65
C ILE A 75 9.74 9.55 0.33
N LYS A 76 10.17 10.42 -0.58
CA LYS A 76 9.37 11.57 -1.01
C LYS A 76 8.46 11.18 -2.17
N ILE A 77 7.17 11.39 -1.99
CA ILE A 77 6.16 11.28 -3.05
C ILE A 77 5.97 12.66 -3.67
N PHE A 78 6.03 12.71 -5.00
CA PHE A 78 5.88 13.93 -5.78
C PHE A 78 4.48 14.13 -6.30
N ASP A 79 3.83 13.06 -6.74
CA ASP A 79 2.59 13.13 -7.48
C ASP A 79 1.84 11.80 -7.44
N HIS A 80 0.54 11.82 -7.75
CA HIS A 80 -0.26 10.62 -7.98
C HIS A 80 -1.30 10.88 -9.07
N GLY A 81 -1.77 9.82 -9.72
CA GLY A 81 -2.72 9.98 -10.82
C GLY A 81 -3.37 8.69 -11.29
N GLU A 82 -4.28 8.87 -12.23
CA GLU A 82 -4.95 7.83 -12.98
C GLU A 82 -5.03 8.24 -14.45
N GLU A 83 -4.60 7.37 -15.35
CA GLU A 83 -4.65 7.60 -16.80
C GLU A 83 -4.91 6.28 -17.51
N GLU A 84 -5.91 6.21 -18.39
CA GLU A 84 -6.27 4.97 -19.12
C GLU A 84 -6.43 3.73 -18.20
N TYR A 85 -7.07 3.90 -17.03
CA TYR A 85 -7.22 2.86 -15.98
C TYR A 85 -5.91 2.40 -15.32
N ILE A 86 -4.82 3.15 -15.51
CA ILE A 86 -3.53 2.94 -14.86
C ILE A 86 -3.46 3.85 -13.64
N HIS A 87 -3.56 3.27 -12.44
CA HIS A 87 -3.32 4.02 -11.19
C HIS A 87 -1.83 4.02 -10.86
N TYR A 88 -1.27 5.19 -10.60
CA TYR A 88 0.15 5.33 -10.29
C TYR A 88 0.42 6.44 -9.30
N TYR A 89 1.60 6.38 -8.69
CA TYR A 89 2.20 7.53 -8.00
C TYR A 89 3.69 7.62 -8.30
N VAL A 90 4.21 8.84 -8.20
CA VAL A 90 5.57 9.20 -8.57
C VAL A 90 6.34 9.57 -7.32
N MET A 91 7.54 9.02 -7.16
CA MET A 91 8.40 9.22 -6.00
C MET A 91 9.87 9.37 -6.40
N ASN A 92 10.71 9.73 -5.44
CA ASN A 92 12.16 9.74 -5.62
C ASN A 92 12.66 8.40 -6.19
N PHE A 93 13.46 8.44 -7.25
CA PHE A 93 14.16 7.26 -7.74
C PHE A 93 15.43 7.02 -6.91
N LEU A 94 15.50 5.86 -6.26
CA LEU A 94 16.67 5.42 -5.51
C LEU A 94 17.11 4.07 -6.07
N PRO A 95 18.32 3.94 -6.63
CA PRO A 95 18.71 2.81 -7.48
C PRO A 95 19.11 1.54 -6.70
N ARG A 96 19.19 1.61 -5.36
CA ARG A 96 19.61 0.50 -4.52
C ARG A 96 18.78 0.44 -3.25
N THR A 97 18.59 -0.78 -2.76
CA THR A 97 18.05 -1.08 -1.43
C THR A 97 19.18 -1.48 -0.49
N LEU A 98 18.93 -1.43 0.81
CA LEU A 98 19.84 -1.95 1.83
C LEU A 98 20.08 -3.45 1.62
N ARG A 99 19.05 -4.19 1.15
CA ARG A 99 19.19 -5.60 0.74
C ARG A 99 20.35 -5.82 -0.22
N SER A 100 20.62 -4.88 -1.14
CA SER A 100 21.72 -5.01 -2.12
C SER A 100 23.12 -5.02 -1.49
N LEU A 101 23.27 -4.56 -0.24
CA LEU A 101 24.55 -4.61 0.48
C LEU A 101 24.82 -5.96 1.14
N PHE A 102 23.80 -6.81 1.29
CA PHE A 102 23.94 -8.09 1.97
C PHE A 102 24.64 -9.11 1.07
N HIS A 103 25.66 -9.75 1.65
CA HIS A 103 26.23 -10.98 1.13
C HIS A 103 26.06 -12.08 2.17
N PRO A 104 25.73 -13.33 1.77
CA PRO A 104 25.53 -14.42 2.72
C PRO A 104 26.70 -14.55 3.72
N ASN A 105 26.37 -14.54 5.02
CA ASN A 105 27.32 -14.68 6.12
C ASN A 105 28.44 -13.61 6.15
N ARG A 106 28.20 -12.44 5.56
CA ARG A 106 29.13 -11.31 5.64
C ARG A 106 28.46 -10.15 6.38
N PRO A 107 28.89 -9.82 7.60
CA PRO A 107 28.37 -8.66 8.31
C PRO A 107 28.74 -7.36 7.58
N LEU A 108 27.89 -6.36 7.69
CA LEU A 108 28.18 -5.00 7.25
C LEU A 108 29.15 -4.32 8.23
N PRO A 109 29.94 -3.34 7.76
CA PRO A 109 30.80 -2.55 8.62
C PRO A 109 29.99 -1.87 9.74
N HIS A 110 30.58 -1.79 10.92
CA HIS A 110 29.96 -1.21 12.12
C HIS A 110 29.36 0.19 11.88
N GLU A 111 30.10 1.04 11.18
CA GLU A 111 29.69 2.40 10.82
C GLU A 111 28.37 2.41 10.03
N ILE A 112 28.20 1.46 9.10
CA ILE A 112 26.97 1.32 8.31
C ILE A 112 25.81 0.84 9.18
N VAL A 113 26.05 -0.10 10.11
CA VAL A 113 25.02 -0.57 11.05
C VAL A 113 24.49 0.60 11.89
N LEU A 114 25.39 1.41 12.45
CA LEU A 114 25.03 2.58 13.26
C LEU A 114 24.33 3.68 12.45
N GLN A 115 24.82 3.94 11.23
CA GLN A 115 24.20 4.91 10.34
C GLN A 115 22.76 4.51 10.00
N VAL A 116 22.54 3.25 9.62
CA VAL A 116 21.21 2.71 9.35
C VAL A 116 20.31 2.77 10.59
N ALA A 117 20.82 2.36 11.76
CA ALA A 117 20.08 2.42 13.02
C ALA A 117 19.59 3.85 13.31
N SER A 118 20.49 4.82 13.20
CA SER A 118 20.20 6.22 13.48
C SER A 118 19.22 6.83 12.48
N GLN A 119 19.42 6.59 11.19
CA GLN A 119 18.57 7.12 10.12
C GLN A 119 17.15 6.55 10.13
N LEU A 120 16.99 5.25 10.39
CA LEU A 120 15.67 4.65 10.52
C LEU A 120 14.98 5.05 11.82
N ALA A 121 15.70 5.14 12.95
CA ALA A 121 15.13 5.64 14.19
C ALA A 121 14.69 7.11 14.06
N ALA A 122 15.45 7.96 13.36
CA ALA A 122 15.06 9.34 13.05
C ALA A 122 13.79 9.40 12.20
N ALA A 123 13.69 8.59 11.15
CA ALA A 123 12.48 8.49 10.32
C ALA A 123 11.25 8.07 11.14
N LEU A 124 11.38 7.04 11.97
CA LEU A 124 10.28 6.54 12.81
C LEU A 124 9.86 7.55 13.87
N ALA A 125 10.82 8.20 14.53
CA ALA A 125 10.55 9.25 15.51
C ALA A 125 9.80 10.42 14.84
N TYR A 126 10.27 10.88 13.68
CA TYR A 126 9.61 11.95 12.93
C TYR A 126 8.18 11.56 12.54
N ALA A 127 7.96 10.36 11.98
CA ALA A 127 6.63 9.91 11.58
C ALA A 127 5.63 9.92 12.75
N GLN A 128 6.07 9.53 13.95
CA GLN A 128 5.26 9.56 15.17
C GLN A 128 4.89 10.99 15.62
N THR A 129 5.72 12.00 15.31
CA THR A 129 5.36 13.41 15.59
C THR A 129 4.23 13.92 14.71
N ILE A 130 4.07 13.36 13.51
CA ILE A 130 3.06 13.75 12.53
C ILE A 130 1.78 12.92 12.71
N VAL A 131 1.91 11.62 13.00
CA VAL A 131 0.78 10.69 13.16
C VAL A 131 0.92 9.98 14.52
N ASN A 132 -0.03 10.24 15.42
CA ASN A 132 -0.04 9.58 16.72
C ASN A 132 -0.19 8.05 16.56
N ASN A 133 0.60 7.29 17.32
CA ASN A 133 0.62 5.82 17.29
C ASN A 133 0.90 5.24 15.88
N PHE A 134 1.74 5.92 15.11
CA PHE A 134 2.16 5.48 13.78
C PHE A 134 2.89 4.12 13.83
N VAL A 135 2.53 3.22 12.92
CA VAL A 135 3.21 1.93 12.74
C VAL A 135 3.40 1.65 11.25
N HIS A 136 4.66 1.46 10.83
CA HIS A 136 5.09 1.14 9.47
C HIS A 136 4.70 -0.29 9.06
N ARG A 137 4.85 -1.27 9.95
CA ARG A 137 4.44 -2.70 9.81
C ARG A 137 5.26 -3.58 8.86
N ASP A 138 6.09 -3.01 7.99
CA ASP A 138 6.90 -3.76 7.00
C ASP A 138 8.36 -3.27 6.93
N ILE A 139 9.03 -3.10 8.09
CA ILE A 139 10.45 -2.75 8.12
C ILE A 139 11.29 -3.98 7.77
N LYS A 140 12.04 -3.88 6.67
CA LYS A 140 12.95 -4.92 6.16
C LYS A 140 13.95 -4.33 5.15
N PRO A 141 15.08 -5.00 4.85
CA PRO A 141 16.10 -4.48 3.95
C PRO A 141 15.63 -4.09 2.55
N GLU A 142 14.56 -4.70 2.04
CA GLU A 142 13.96 -4.39 0.73
C GLU A 142 13.24 -3.03 0.72
N ASN A 143 12.70 -2.60 1.87
CA ASN A 143 11.95 -1.36 2.03
C ASN A 143 12.83 -0.22 2.59
N VAL A 144 14.14 -0.44 2.69
CA VAL A 144 15.11 0.59 3.04
C VAL A 144 15.93 0.88 1.80
N MET A 145 15.69 2.03 1.18
CA MET A 145 16.39 2.49 -0.01
C MET A 145 17.69 3.20 0.36
N LEU A 146 18.63 3.31 -0.57
CA LEU A 146 19.88 4.04 -0.39
C LEU A 146 19.96 5.20 -1.38
N ASP A 147 20.22 6.40 -0.87
CA ASP A 147 20.50 7.58 -1.70
C ASP A 147 21.91 7.55 -2.29
N GLN A 148 22.25 8.59 -3.08
CA GLN A 148 23.57 8.72 -3.72
C GLN A 148 24.71 8.83 -2.69
N SER A 149 24.42 9.34 -1.51
CA SER A 149 25.33 9.46 -0.37
C SER A 149 25.29 8.24 0.55
N HIS A 150 24.62 7.16 0.13
CA HIS A 150 24.44 5.92 0.89
C HIS A 150 23.63 6.08 2.19
N ASN A 151 22.82 7.13 2.31
CA ASN A 151 21.88 7.26 3.43
C ASN A 151 20.66 6.37 3.23
N ALA A 152 20.19 5.78 4.32
CA ALA A 152 18.97 5.01 4.39
C ALA A 152 17.74 5.91 4.26
N VAL A 153 16.82 5.51 3.37
CA VAL A 153 15.54 6.16 3.13
C VAL A 153 14.44 5.11 3.21
N LEU A 154 13.54 5.26 4.18
CA LEU A 154 12.44 4.31 4.41
C LEU A 154 11.35 4.46 3.35
N SER A 155 10.95 3.36 2.71
CA SER A 155 9.90 3.29 1.69
C SER A 155 8.84 2.24 2.02
N ASP A 156 7.78 2.18 1.20
CA ASP A 156 6.73 1.14 1.23
C ASP A 156 6.08 0.97 2.60
N PHE A 157 5.42 2.04 3.02
CA PHE A 157 4.69 2.11 4.27
C PHE A 157 3.50 1.15 4.26
N GLY A 158 3.57 0.10 5.08
CA GLY A 158 2.55 -0.93 5.23
C GLY A 158 1.23 -0.47 5.87
N LEU A 159 0.95 0.84 5.86
CA LEU A 159 -0.18 1.52 6.49
C LEU A 159 -1.54 1.02 6.03
N VAL A 160 -1.58 0.27 4.92
CA VAL A 160 -2.81 -0.11 4.25
C VAL A 160 -3.04 -1.63 4.17
N ARG A 161 -2.14 -2.41 4.78
CA ARG A 161 -2.43 -3.80 5.12
C ARG A 161 -3.31 -3.79 6.38
N GLY A 162 -4.61 -3.56 6.21
CA GLY A 162 -5.60 -3.80 7.27
C GLY A 162 -5.67 -5.30 7.56
N ASP A 163 -5.67 -5.71 8.83
CA ASP A 163 -5.98 -7.02 9.45
C ASP A 163 -5.71 -8.33 8.66
N GLU A 164 -4.85 -8.31 7.64
CA GLU A 164 -4.51 -9.42 6.75
C GLU A 164 -3.39 -10.31 7.33
N ILE A 165 -3.17 -10.24 8.65
CA ILE A 165 -2.42 -11.28 9.37
C ILE A 165 -3.19 -12.62 9.29
N SER A 166 -4.50 -12.58 9.02
CA SER A 166 -5.35 -13.77 8.89
C SER A 166 -5.12 -14.63 7.63
N ARG A 167 -4.21 -14.26 6.71
CA ARG A 167 -3.97 -15.00 5.45
C ARG A 167 -2.51 -15.32 5.17
N LEU A 168 -1.81 -15.87 6.16
CA LEU A 168 -0.52 -16.53 5.90
C LEU A 168 -0.64 -17.77 4.99
N THR A 169 -1.86 -18.24 4.70
CA THR A 169 -2.12 -19.37 3.78
C THR A 169 -3.46 -19.21 3.05
N VAL A 170 -3.44 -18.73 1.81
CA VAL A 170 -4.51 -18.98 0.82
C VAL A 170 -3.85 -19.22 -0.55
N GLY A 171 -3.66 -20.49 -0.92
CA GLY A 171 -3.06 -20.93 -2.19
C GLY A 171 -1.53 -20.90 -2.22
N ASP A 172 -0.94 -21.40 -3.32
CA ASP A 172 0.52 -21.57 -3.55
C ASP A 172 1.35 -20.26 -3.52
N ASN A 173 0.76 -19.12 -3.13
CA ASN A 173 1.42 -17.84 -3.01
C ASN A 173 1.45 -17.37 -1.53
N VAL A 174 2.61 -17.54 -0.90
CA VAL A 174 2.91 -17.07 0.46
C VAL A 174 2.96 -15.53 0.47
N ILE A 175 2.02 -14.88 1.16
CA ILE A 175 2.03 -13.42 1.33
C ILE A 175 2.99 -13.07 2.48
N GLY A 176 4.22 -12.72 2.13
CA GLY A 176 5.23 -12.13 3.02
C GLY A 176 6.18 -13.12 3.68
N THR A 177 7.43 -12.69 3.87
CA THR A 177 8.43 -13.46 4.63
C THR A 177 8.31 -13.08 6.12
N PRO A 178 8.05 -14.03 7.03
CA PRO A 178 7.86 -13.77 8.48
C PRO A 178 9.11 -13.23 9.17
N THR A 179 10.26 -13.25 8.49
CA THR A 179 11.61 -13.01 9.02
C THR A 179 11.76 -11.71 9.82
N TYR A 180 10.97 -10.68 9.54
CA TYR A 180 11.05 -9.39 10.22
C TYR A 180 9.80 -9.05 11.04
N MET A 181 8.84 -9.96 11.14
CA MET A 181 7.61 -9.71 11.89
C MET A 181 7.87 -9.69 13.39
N SER A 182 7.20 -8.78 14.10
CA SER A 182 7.25 -8.76 15.56
C SER A 182 6.47 -9.92 16.19
N PRO A 183 6.77 -10.30 17.45
CA PRO A 183 6.03 -11.34 18.18
C PRO A 183 4.52 -11.05 18.26
N GLU A 184 4.15 -9.78 18.42
CA GLU A 184 2.77 -9.32 18.46
C GLU A 184 2.09 -9.33 17.09
N GLN A 185 2.82 -9.08 15.99
CA GLN A 185 2.32 -9.30 14.63
C GLN A 185 2.00 -10.78 14.40
N ILE A 186 2.92 -11.68 14.74
CA ILE A 186 2.72 -13.13 14.55
C ILE A 186 1.54 -13.64 15.39
N ARG A 187 1.34 -13.09 16.60
CA ARG A 187 0.22 -13.43 17.48
C ARG A 187 -1.11 -12.75 17.08
N GLY A 188 -1.13 -11.90 16.05
CA GLY A 188 -2.32 -11.14 15.65
C GLY A 188 -2.83 -10.17 16.72
N LYS A 189 -1.94 -9.67 17.60
CA LYS A 189 -2.29 -8.67 18.62
C LYS A 189 -2.32 -7.28 18.00
N THR A 190 -2.96 -6.34 18.69
CA THR A 190 -2.90 -4.91 18.33
C THR A 190 -1.45 -4.45 18.29
N LEU A 191 -1.09 -3.80 17.18
CA LEU A 191 0.25 -3.27 16.97
C LEU A 191 0.36 -1.86 17.54
N ASP A 192 1.55 -1.56 18.05
CA ASP A 192 1.96 -0.23 18.44
C ASP A 192 3.36 0.06 17.86
N PRO A 193 3.90 1.28 18.02
CA PRO A 193 5.16 1.64 17.38
C PRO A 193 6.37 0.80 17.83
N ARG A 194 6.28 0.08 18.95
CA ARG A 194 7.33 -0.84 19.44
C ARG A 194 7.43 -2.09 18.58
N SER A 195 6.43 -2.41 17.76
CA SER A 195 6.51 -3.46 16.73
C SER A 195 7.54 -3.12 15.65
N ASP A 196 7.58 -1.86 15.22
CA ASP A 196 8.58 -1.40 14.26
C ASP A 196 9.99 -1.38 14.87
N LEU A 197 10.10 -1.07 16.16
CA LEU A 197 11.40 -1.13 16.86
C LEU A 197 11.94 -2.56 16.92
N TYR A 198 11.07 -3.56 17.08
CA TYR A 198 11.49 -4.96 16.99
C TYR A 198 11.98 -5.32 15.59
N ALA A 199 11.23 -4.94 14.55
CA ALA A 199 11.63 -5.18 13.16
C ALA A 199 12.95 -4.47 12.80
N LEU A 200 13.16 -3.25 13.32
CA LEU A 200 14.46 -2.57 13.27
C LEU A 200 15.55 -3.39 13.95
N GLY A 201 15.29 -3.96 15.13
CA GLY A 201 16.21 -4.87 15.82
C GLY A 201 16.61 -6.08 14.97
N VAL A 202 15.65 -6.70 14.28
CA VAL A 202 15.92 -7.83 13.36
C VAL A 202 16.80 -7.38 12.20
N LEU A 203 16.48 -6.23 11.59
CA LEU A 203 17.25 -5.66 10.49
C LEU A 203 18.69 -5.36 10.92
N LEU A 204 18.89 -4.71 12.08
CA LEU A 204 20.22 -4.39 12.60
C LEU A 204 21.01 -5.64 12.99
N TYR A 205 20.34 -6.67 13.53
CA TYR A 205 20.94 -7.97 13.78
C TYR A 205 21.52 -8.56 12.48
N GLU A 206 20.72 -8.56 11.42
CA GLU A 206 21.16 -9.09 10.13
C GLU A 206 22.32 -8.25 9.57
N CYS A 207 22.24 -6.92 9.63
CA CYS A 207 23.35 -6.06 9.24
C CYS A 207 24.62 -6.41 10.01
N ALA A 208 24.53 -6.64 11.33
CA ALA A 208 25.66 -6.88 12.21
C ALA A 208 26.25 -8.29 12.10
N THR A 209 25.51 -9.28 11.60
CA THR A 209 25.92 -10.69 11.59
C THR A 209 25.94 -11.33 10.21
N GLY A 210 25.35 -10.67 9.21
CA GLY A 210 25.17 -11.19 7.85
C GLY A 210 24.02 -12.19 7.69
N ALA A 211 23.22 -12.43 8.75
CA ALA A 211 22.07 -13.34 8.70
C ALA A 211 20.99 -12.97 9.73
N PRO A 212 19.70 -13.24 9.48
CA PRO A 212 18.65 -12.91 10.44
C PRO A 212 18.79 -13.73 11.73
N PRO A 213 18.24 -13.26 12.87
CA PRO A 213 18.37 -13.93 14.17
C PRO A 213 17.74 -15.31 14.21
N PHE A 214 16.76 -15.56 13.33
CA PHE A 214 15.94 -16.76 13.30
C PHE A 214 15.93 -17.36 11.89
N LYS A 215 16.01 -18.68 11.81
CA LYS A 215 16.14 -19.45 10.56
C LYS A 215 15.31 -20.72 10.64
N GLY A 216 14.80 -21.17 9.49
CA GLY A 216 13.98 -22.36 9.37
C GLY A 216 12.87 -22.16 8.36
N ASP A 217 11.90 -23.08 8.35
CA ASP A 217 10.66 -22.87 7.61
C ASP A 217 9.80 -21.75 8.25
N LEU A 218 8.72 -21.39 7.55
CA LEU A 218 7.79 -20.35 7.96
C LEU A 218 7.31 -20.50 9.42
N MET A 219 6.95 -21.73 9.82
CA MET A 219 6.37 -21.98 11.15
C MET A 219 7.45 -21.96 12.24
N ALA A 220 8.64 -22.48 11.95
CA ALA A 220 9.78 -22.43 12.83
C ALA A 220 10.21 -20.98 13.10
N VAL A 221 10.33 -20.15 12.06
CA VAL A 221 10.69 -18.72 12.20
C VAL A 221 9.63 -17.98 13.01
N CYS A 222 8.34 -18.20 12.75
CA CYS A 222 7.26 -17.61 13.55
C CYS A 222 7.36 -18.01 15.03
N HIS A 223 7.59 -19.30 15.33
CA HIS A 223 7.74 -19.79 16.70
C HIS A 223 8.96 -19.16 17.40
N GLN A 224 10.09 -19.07 16.70
CA GLN A 224 11.33 -18.48 17.21
C GLN A 224 11.16 -16.99 17.55
N HIS A 225 10.51 -16.22 16.68
CA HIS A 225 10.17 -14.83 16.99
C HIS A 225 9.32 -14.72 18.26
N VAL A 226 8.36 -15.61 18.45
CA VAL A 226 7.40 -15.60 19.58
C VAL A 226 8.02 -16.03 20.91
N SER A 227 8.97 -16.97 20.90
CA SER A 227 9.38 -17.71 22.10
C SER A 227 10.89 -17.82 22.32
N GLU A 228 11.71 -17.83 21.27
CA GLU A 228 13.13 -18.16 21.38
C GLU A 228 14.01 -16.91 21.48
N PRO A 229 14.89 -16.78 22.48
CA PRO A 229 15.83 -15.67 22.53
C PRO A 229 16.82 -15.73 21.36
N PRO A 230 17.17 -14.60 20.73
CA PRO A 230 18.16 -14.59 19.66
C PRO A 230 19.56 -14.93 20.20
N VAL A 231 20.39 -15.59 19.40
CA VAL A 231 21.82 -15.73 19.69
C VAL A 231 22.45 -14.35 19.73
N ALA A 232 23.25 -14.01 20.73
CA ALA A 232 23.87 -12.69 20.84
C ALA A 232 24.69 -12.35 19.57
N PRO A 233 24.46 -11.20 18.90
CA PRO A 233 25.20 -10.80 17.70
C PRO A 233 26.72 -10.93 17.82
N ARG A 234 27.29 -10.56 18.97
CA ARG A 234 28.74 -10.68 19.24
C ARG A 234 29.28 -12.10 19.24
N SER A 235 28.43 -13.10 19.45
CA SER A 235 28.84 -14.51 19.34
C SER A 235 29.08 -14.91 17.88
N LEU A 236 28.46 -14.20 16.93
CA LEU A 236 28.60 -14.43 15.48
C LEU A 236 29.56 -13.42 14.82
N ASN A 237 29.63 -12.21 15.34
CA ASN A 237 30.55 -11.15 14.93
C ASN A 237 31.31 -10.59 16.15
N PRO A 238 32.46 -11.18 16.51
CA PRO A 238 33.25 -10.74 17.68
C PRO A 238 33.75 -9.28 17.59
N ASP A 239 33.83 -8.71 16.39
CA ASP A 239 34.25 -7.32 16.16
C ASP A 239 33.15 -6.30 16.51
N LEU A 240 31.92 -6.76 16.79
CA LEU A 240 30.83 -5.90 17.22
C LEU A 240 31.07 -5.41 18.66
N SER A 241 30.92 -4.10 18.88
CA SER A 241 31.05 -3.49 20.20
C SER A 241 29.99 -4.04 21.19
N PRO A 242 30.31 -4.19 22.49
CA PRO A 242 29.35 -4.56 23.52
C PRO A 242 28.07 -3.70 23.54
N GLU A 243 28.20 -2.41 23.26
CA GLU A 243 27.11 -1.44 23.36
C GLU A 243 26.09 -1.62 22.23
N VAL A 244 26.55 -1.84 21.00
CA VAL A 244 25.67 -2.15 19.86
C VAL A 244 25.00 -3.51 19.99
N ASP A 245 25.71 -4.50 20.55
CA ASP A 245 25.12 -5.81 20.88
C ASP A 245 23.95 -5.67 21.86
N ALA A 246 24.15 -4.90 22.94
CA ALA A 246 23.12 -4.61 23.93
C ALA A 246 21.92 -3.85 23.33
N LEU A 247 22.18 -2.88 22.45
CA LEU A 247 21.14 -2.12 21.75
C LEU A 247 20.27 -3.05 20.88
N ILE A 248 20.89 -3.90 20.07
CA ILE A 248 20.19 -4.85 19.19
C ILE A 248 19.38 -5.84 20.04
N LEU A 249 19.97 -6.41 21.09
CA LEU A 249 19.29 -7.36 21.98
C LEU A 249 18.09 -6.72 22.70
N LYS A 250 18.20 -5.46 23.13
CA LYS A 250 17.09 -4.73 23.75
C LYS A 250 15.95 -4.45 22.76
N LEU A 251 16.24 -4.16 21.50
CA LEU A 251 15.21 -4.05 20.45
C LEU A 251 14.49 -5.40 20.20
N LEU A 252 15.23 -6.51 20.32
CA LEU A 252 14.73 -7.88 20.10
C LEU A 252 14.06 -8.52 21.32
N GLU A 253 13.86 -7.78 22.41
CA GLU A 253 13.08 -8.24 23.55
C GLU A 253 11.67 -8.69 23.12
N LYS A 254 11.22 -9.83 23.63
CA LYS A 254 9.96 -10.43 23.15
C LYS A 254 8.75 -9.65 23.63
N ALA A 255 8.83 -9.13 24.84
CA ALA A 255 7.77 -8.35 25.47
C ALA A 255 7.96 -6.86 25.12
N PRO A 256 6.98 -6.19 24.47
CA PRO A 256 7.12 -4.80 24.02
C PRO A 256 7.52 -3.81 25.12
N GLU A 257 7.07 -4.03 26.36
CA GLU A 257 7.39 -3.22 27.53
C GLU A 257 8.86 -3.32 27.99
N LYS A 258 9.61 -4.32 27.54
CA LYS A 258 11.04 -4.48 27.82
C LYS A 258 11.95 -3.85 26.74
N ARG A 259 11.37 -3.49 25.59
CA ARG A 259 12.07 -2.80 24.50
C ARG A 259 12.29 -1.32 24.85
N TYR A 260 12.94 -0.59 23.95
CA TYR A 260 12.79 0.87 23.92
C TYR A 260 11.31 1.23 23.70
N GLN A 261 10.83 2.25 24.40
CA GLN A 261 9.42 2.64 24.35
C GLN A 261 9.12 3.64 23.22
N SER A 262 10.15 4.26 22.64
CA SER A 262 10.03 5.12 21.47
C SER A 262 11.29 5.09 20.60
N ALA A 263 11.15 5.50 19.33
CA ALA A 263 12.30 5.68 18.45
C ALA A 263 13.24 6.80 18.94
N ALA A 264 12.72 7.79 19.67
CA ALA A 264 13.53 8.83 20.30
C ALA A 264 14.45 8.27 21.39
N GLU A 265 14.02 7.25 22.16
CA GLU A 265 14.90 6.57 23.12
C GLU A 265 16.01 5.78 22.41
N VAL A 266 15.74 5.21 21.23
CA VAL A 266 16.77 4.55 20.42
C VAL A 266 17.81 5.57 19.95
N LEU A 267 17.38 6.75 19.49
CA LEU A 267 18.28 7.83 19.11
C LEU A 267 19.14 8.31 20.29
N ALA A 268 18.56 8.46 21.48
CA ALA A 268 19.30 8.81 22.68
C ALA A 268 20.35 7.75 23.01
N ALA A 269 19.97 6.46 22.98
CA ALA A 269 20.90 5.36 23.23
C ALA A 269 22.03 5.29 22.19
N LEU A 270 21.76 5.61 20.92
CA LEU A 270 22.78 5.71 19.87
C LEU A 270 23.72 6.91 20.09
N ALA A 271 23.20 8.03 20.59
CA ALA A 271 24.00 9.23 20.86
C ALA A 271 24.93 9.06 22.08
N ASP A 272 24.55 8.20 23.03
CA ASP A 272 25.35 7.87 24.22
C ASP A 272 26.48 6.85 23.93
N LEU A 273 26.57 6.33 22.69
CA LEU A 273 27.64 5.42 22.31
C LEU A 273 29.01 6.12 22.32
N PRO A 274 30.10 5.42 22.69
CA PRO A 274 31.45 5.97 22.63
C PRO A 274 31.77 6.59 21.26
N GLY A 275 32.29 7.82 21.25
CA GLY A 275 32.56 8.59 20.02
C GLY A 275 33.48 7.88 19.01
N ASP A 276 34.34 7.01 19.50
CA ASP A 276 35.29 6.19 18.74
C ASP A 276 34.56 5.20 17.81
N LEU A 277 33.34 4.78 18.17
CA LEU A 277 32.50 3.88 17.39
C LEU A 277 31.76 4.61 16.25
N LEU A 278 31.61 5.93 16.34
CA LEU A 278 30.87 6.75 15.37
C LEU A 278 31.72 7.16 14.14
N GLY A 279 33.02 6.87 14.12
CA GLY A 279 33.91 7.09 12.98
C GLY A 279 34.21 8.57 12.65
N LYS A 280 35.33 8.84 11.97
CA LYS A 280 35.83 10.20 11.63
C LYS A 280 35.03 10.96 10.56
N HIS A 281 33.81 10.54 10.24
CA HIS A 281 32.87 11.30 9.42
C HIS A 281 31.76 11.86 10.31
N GLY A 282 32.15 12.81 11.18
CA GLY A 282 31.23 13.58 11.99
C GLY A 282 30.30 14.41 11.12
N ASN A 283 29.09 13.88 10.88
CA ASN A 283 27.88 14.69 10.69
C ASN A 283 26.62 13.82 10.90
N ILE A 284 26.49 13.22 12.08
CA ILE A 284 25.31 12.44 12.45
C ILE A 284 24.40 13.38 13.27
N TYR A 285 23.68 14.25 12.54
CA TYR A 285 22.63 15.22 12.96
C TYR A 285 23.07 16.54 13.63
N SER A 286 22.93 17.63 12.86
CA SER A 286 22.43 18.91 13.39
C SER A 286 20.90 18.86 13.34
N LEU A 287 20.24 18.68 14.48
CA LEU A 287 18.79 18.88 14.59
C LEU A 287 18.44 20.35 14.27
N PRO A 288 17.33 20.66 13.58
CA PRO A 288 16.72 21.97 13.74
C PRO A 288 16.22 22.09 15.18
N THR A 289 16.95 22.85 16.00
CA THR A 289 16.53 23.19 17.37
C THR A 289 15.21 23.95 17.32
N MET A 290 14.11 23.29 17.70
CA MET A 290 12.93 24.01 18.18
C MET A 290 13.33 24.69 19.51
N PRO A 291 13.06 25.99 19.70
CA PRO A 291 13.56 26.72 20.86
C PRO A 291 12.88 26.24 22.14
N VAL A 292 13.58 25.43 22.93
CA VAL A 292 13.27 25.22 24.34
C VAL A 292 13.91 26.37 25.11
N THR A 293 13.08 27.31 25.56
CA THR A 293 13.48 28.38 26.47
C THR A 293 13.95 27.79 27.79
N ARG A 294 15.27 27.68 28.00
CA ARG A 294 15.85 27.41 29.32
C ARG A 294 16.70 28.59 29.74
N LYS A 295 16.35 29.17 30.89
CA LYS A 295 17.09 30.28 31.53
C LYS A 295 18.52 29.84 31.90
N PRO A 296 19.52 30.73 31.83
CA PRO A 296 20.88 30.39 32.20
C PRO A 296 21.06 30.43 33.73
N GLN A 297 21.71 29.42 34.29
CA GLN A 297 22.40 29.52 35.56
C GLN A 297 23.90 29.43 35.33
N THR A 298 24.58 30.41 35.92
CA THR A 298 26.02 30.68 35.96
C THR A 298 26.74 29.81 36.98
N SER A 299 27.92 29.29 36.63
CA SER A 299 29.08 29.27 37.53
C SER A 299 30.42 29.02 36.80
N SER A 300 31.31 30.00 37.00
CA SER A 300 32.79 30.03 37.03
C SER A 300 33.46 28.84 37.74
N THR A 301 34.74 28.44 37.62
CA THR A 301 36.01 28.76 36.92
C THR A 301 37.06 27.71 37.43
N PRO A 302 38.21 27.45 36.76
CA PRO A 302 39.16 26.31 36.98
C PRO A 302 40.35 26.70 37.92
N PRO A 303 41.59 26.08 38.01
CA PRO A 303 42.30 25.17 37.08
C PRO A 303 43.39 24.17 37.63
N GLN A 304 44.16 23.58 36.67
CA GLN A 304 45.52 22.95 36.74
C GLN A 304 45.65 21.56 37.40
N GLY A 305 46.48 20.60 36.96
CA GLY A 305 47.54 20.49 35.95
C GLY A 305 48.49 19.35 36.38
N SER A 306 49.12 18.65 35.42
CA SER A 306 50.37 17.84 35.49
C SER A 306 50.29 16.39 34.93
N THR A 307 51.13 16.16 33.91
CA THR A 307 51.81 14.90 33.52
C THR A 307 53.21 14.86 34.18
N PRO A 308 54.13 13.86 34.02
CA PRO A 308 54.17 12.67 33.14
C PRO A 308 54.78 11.39 33.79
N THR A 309 55.20 10.41 32.94
CA THR A 309 56.16 9.28 33.13
C THR A 309 55.45 7.91 33.35
N SER A 310 55.70 6.82 32.62
CA SER A 310 56.99 6.17 32.31
C SER A 310 56.94 5.17 31.14
N ARG A 311 58.14 4.79 30.69
CA ARG A 311 58.60 3.93 29.58
C ARG A 311 58.46 2.42 29.80
N SER A 312 58.69 1.67 28.69
CA SER A 312 59.21 0.28 28.54
C SER A 312 58.13 -0.78 28.28
N SER A 313 58.22 -1.75 27.35
CA SER A 313 59.26 -2.26 26.44
C SER A 313 58.63 -3.21 25.38
N LEU A 314 59.23 -3.27 24.19
CA LEU A 314 59.10 -4.31 23.13
C LEU A 314 59.81 -5.63 23.57
N PRO A 315 59.59 -6.84 22.97
CA PRO A 315 59.76 -7.11 21.52
C PRO A 315 58.93 -8.24 20.82
N THR A 316 58.69 -8.01 19.53
CA THR A 316 58.93 -8.82 18.31
C THR A 316 58.90 -10.39 18.29
N SER A 317 57.96 -10.95 17.49
CA SER A 317 58.00 -12.03 16.43
C SER A 317 58.95 -13.25 16.55
N PRO A 318 58.65 -14.47 15.98
CA PRO A 318 58.44 -14.69 14.52
C PRO A 318 57.50 -15.87 14.11
N ALA A 319 57.44 -16.13 12.80
CA ALA A 319 56.47 -16.95 12.06
C ALA A 319 56.98 -18.33 11.54
N LYS A 320 55.99 -19.18 11.12
CA LYS A 320 55.98 -20.21 10.03
C LYS A 320 56.76 -21.55 10.28
N PRO A 321 56.63 -22.66 9.46
CA PRO A 321 55.91 -22.88 8.18
C PRO A 321 55.27 -24.29 7.86
N ARG A 322 54.61 -24.38 6.67
CA ARG A 322 54.52 -25.52 5.68
C ARG A 322 53.64 -26.76 6.03
N THR A 323 52.93 -27.50 5.14
CA THR A 323 53.05 -27.84 3.70
C THR A 323 51.85 -28.70 3.18
N GLY A 324 51.49 -28.58 1.88
CA GLY A 324 51.01 -29.64 0.94
C GLY A 324 49.60 -30.26 1.15
N ASN A 325 48.80 -30.65 0.16
CA ASN A 325 49.03 -30.95 -1.26
C ASN A 325 47.69 -30.98 -2.07
N LYS A 326 47.84 -31.06 -3.40
CA LYS A 326 46.88 -30.91 -4.52
C LYS A 326 45.82 -32.04 -4.69
N LEU A 327 44.73 -31.77 -5.43
CA LEU A 327 44.24 -32.52 -6.63
C LEU A 327 42.99 -31.88 -7.29
N PHE A 328 42.92 -31.95 -8.63
CA PHE A 328 41.91 -31.40 -9.57
C PHE A 328 40.78 -32.45 -9.89
N PRO A 329 39.69 -32.09 -10.61
CA PRO A 329 38.40 -32.80 -10.60
C PRO A 329 38.11 -33.65 -11.86
N VAL A 330 37.15 -34.59 -11.72
CA VAL A 330 36.41 -35.35 -12.75
C VAL A 330 34.98 -35.46 -12.16
N TYR A 331 33.88 -34.99 -12.77
CA TYR A 331 33.13 -35.62 -13.86
C TYR A 331 32.23 -34.60 -14.58
N VAL A 332 32.41 -34.52 -15.90
CA VAL A 332 31.42 -34.08 -16.89
C VAL A 332 30.63 -35.33 -17.28
N PHE A 333 29.31 -35.41 -17.04
CA PHE A 333 28.37 -36.28 -17.80
C PHE A 333 26.92 -36.11 -17.33
N VAL A 334 26.28 -34.96 -17.61
CA VAL A 334 24.80 -34.83 -17.68
C VAL A 334 24.33 -33.93 -18.86
N GLY A 335 25.24 -33.22 -19.54
CA GLY A 335 24.89 -32.19 -20.52
C GLY A 335 24.54 -32.63 -21.95
N ILE A 336 24.66 -33.92 -22.31
CA ILE A 336 24.54 -34.35 -23.73
C ILE A 336 23.13 -34.87 -24.09
N SER A 337 22.28 -35.20 -23.12
CA SER A 337 20.92 -35.73 -23.39
C SER A 337 19.89 -34.64 -23.74
N ALA A 338 20.12 -33.40 -23.31
CA ALA A 338 19.16 -32.30 -23.47
C ALA A 338 19.25 -31.58 -24.84
N LEU A 339 20.37 -31.74 -25.56
CA LEU A 339 20.60 -31.05 -26.83
C LEU A 339 20.12 -31.86 -28.06
N ALA A 340 19.96 -33.18 -27.93
CA ALA A 340 19.41 -34.03 -29.00
C ALA A 340 17.89 -33.92 -29.13
N LEU A 341 17.18 -33.61 -28.03
CA LEU A 341 15.72 -33.53 -28.00
C LEU A 341 15.17 -32.20 -28.58
N SER A 342 15.96 -31.12 -28.51
CA SER A 342 15.59 -29.79 -29.04
C SER A 342 15.74 -29.69 -30.56
N VAL A 343 16.70 -30.41 -31.15
CA VAL A 343 16.90 -30.45 -32.61
C VAL A 343 15.84 -31.31 -33.32
N ALA A 344 15.31 -32.34 -32.65
CA ALA A 344 14.24 -33.18 -33.19
C ALA A 344 12.87 -32.45 -33.25
N LEU A 345 12.56 -31.61 -32.25
CA LEU A 345 11.31 -30.84 -32.24
C LEU A 345 11.31 -29.66 -33.23
N PHE A 346 12.48 -29.05 -33.48
CA PHE A 346 12.60 -27.92 -34.40
C PHE A 346 12.40 -28.32 -35.87
N ASN A 347 12.76 -29.56 -36.24
CA ASN A 347 12.60 -30.08 -37.60
C ASN A 347 11.21 -30.67 -37.88
N TYR A 348 10.41 -30.97 -36.84
CA TYR A 348 9.04 -31.50 -37.02
C TYR A 348 8.03 -30.41 -37.44
N PHE A 349 8.32 -29.13 -37.16
CA PHE A 349 7.42 -28.00 -37.51
C PHE A 349 7.73 -27.31 -38.84
N ARG A 350 8.60 -27.88 -39.68
CA ARG A 350 8.89 -27.33 -41.01
C ARG A 350 8.72 -28.40 -42.10
N GLN A 351 7.52 -28.46 -42.66
CA GLN A 351 7.37 -28.82 -44.08
C GLN A 351 6.38 -27.89 -44.80
N PRO A 352 6.59 -27.62 -46.11
CA PRO A 352 5.88 -26.60 -46.88
C PRO A 352 4.87 -27.17 -47.91
N GLY A 353 3.91 -26.33 -48.34
CA GLY A 353 3.04 -26.54 -49.51
C GLY A 353 1.59 -26.12 -49.20
N ALA A 354 0.82 -25.40 -50.02
CA ALA A 354 0.93 -25.06 -51.42
C ALA A 354 0.07 -23.80 -51.75
N GLN A 355 0.50 -23.01 -52.73
CA GLN A 355 -0.36 -22.22 -53.64
C GLN A 355 -0.62 -23.08 -54.91
N PRO A 356 -1.57 -22.78 -55.85
CA PRO A 356 -2.14 -21.46 -56.19
C PRO A 356 -3.63 -21.44 -56.62
N ARG A 357 -4.24 -20.24 -56.76
CA ARG A 357 -4.79 -19.78 -58.05
C ARG A 357 -5.31 -18.34 -58.01
N SER A 358 -5.00 -17.67 -59.11
CA SER A 358 -5.31 -16.31 -59.53
C SER A 358 -6.74 -16.15 -60.05
N ALA A 359 -7.32 -14.97 -59.80
CA ALA A 359 -8.29 -14.35 -60.70
C ALA A 359 -8.16 -12.82 -60.61
N GLN A 360 -7.80 -12.20 -61.74
CA GLN A 360 -7.76 -10.77 -61.98
C GLN A 360 -9.17 -10.22 -62.24
N ALA A 361 -9.46 -9.00 -61.78
CA ALA A 361 -10.28 -8.00 -62.49
C ALA A 361 -10.23 -6.66 -61.69
N GLN A 362 -9.41 -5.72 -62.13
CA GLN A 362 -9.79 -4.49 -62.85
C GLN A 362 -10.07 -3.26 -61.95
N LEU A 363 -9.14 -2.31 -62.01
CA LEU A 363 -9.27 -0.92 -61.59
C LEU A 363 -10.29 -0.18 -62.49
N LYS A 364 -11.22 0.55 -61.88
CA LYS A 364 -11.84 1.76 -62.45
C LYS A 364 -11.86 2.86 -61.39
N SER A 365 -11.33 4.03 -61.75
CA SER A 365 -11.33 5.26 -60.96
C SER A 365 -12.66 6.04 -61.12
N PRO A 366 -12.83 7.23 -60.49
CA PRO A 366 -13.91 7.52 -59.55
C PRO A 366 -15.10 8.25 -60.19
N ARG A 367 -16.27 8.21 -59.53
CA ARG A 367 -17.39 9.11 -59.84
C ARG A 367 -17.85 9.84 -58.58
N SER A 368 -18.02 11.14 -58.75
CA SER A 368 -18.43 12.17 -57.81
C SER A 368 -19.74 11.91 -57.06
N THR A 369 -19.75 12.40 -55.82
CA THR A 369 -20.81 12.64 -54.82
C THR A 369 -22.24 12.85 -55.32
N PRO A 370 -23.25 12.59 -54.46
CA PRO A 370 -23.80 13.74 -53.74
C PRO A 370 -23.92 13.54 -52.22
N THR A 371 -23.78 14.66 -51.53
CA THR A 371 -24.13 14.93 -50.14
C THR A 371 -25.43 14.23 -49.72
N SER A 372 -25.33 13.32 -48.75
CA SER A 372 -26.47 12.82 -48.00
C SER A 372 -26.21 13.02 -46.52
N THR A 373 -27.05 13.83 -45.91
CA THR A 373 -27.14 14.13 -44.49
C THR A 373 -27.21 12.82 -43.69
N VAL A 374 -26.18 12.53 -42.91
CA VAL A 374 -26.13 11.35 -42.02
C VAL A 374 -26.86 11.70 -40.72
N PRO A 375 -27.91 10.95 -40.29
CA PRO A 375 -28.46 11.07 -38.94
C PRO A 375 -27.41 10.59 -37.93
N PRO A 376 -27.45 11.03 -36.65
CA PRO A 376 -26.46 10.62 -35.66
C PRO A 376 -26.41 9.08 -35.58
N LEU A 377 -25.22 8.52 -35.77
CA LEU A 377 -24.95 7.09 -35.65
C LEU A 377 -25.47 6.62 -34.28
N ALA A 378 -26.49 5.77 -34.26
CA ALA A 378 -26.82 5.01 -33.06
C ALA A 378 -25.56 4.23 -32.63
N PRO A 379 -25.29 4.07 -31.33
CA PRO A 379 -24.14 3.29 -30.89
C PRO A 379 -24.25 1.90 -31.51
N ALA A 380 -23.16 1.49 -32.16
CA ALA A 380 -22.95 0.14 -32.62
C ALA A 380 -23.20 -0.87 -31.49
N MET A 381 -24.27 -1.66 -31.55
CA MET A 381 -24.57 -2.68 -30.54
C MET A 381 -24.60 -4.07 -31.19
N GLY A 382 -24.20 -5.09 -30.44
CA GLY A 382 -24.37 -6.49 -30.80
C GLY A 382 -25.49 -7.16 -30.01
N SER A 383 -25.73 -8.44 -30.30
CA SER A 383 -26.68 -9.28 -29.57
C SER A 383 -26.05 -10.63 -29.22
N ILE A 384 -26.64 -11.36 -28.27
CA ILE A 384 -26.20 -12.70 -27.92
C ILE A 384 -27.36 -13.63 -27.55
N ASN A 385 -27.29 -14.87 -28.02
CA ASN A 385 -28.10 -16.00 -27.56
C ASN A 385 -27.29 -16.87 -26.59
N ILE A 386 -27.82 -17.14 -25.41
CA ILE A 386 -27.20 -17.99 -24.40
C ILE A 386 -28.10 -19.20 -24.14
N GLU A 387 -27.54 -20.40 -24.26
CA GLU A 387 -28.22 -21.66 -24.01
C GLU A 387 -27.41 -22.54 -23.05
N SER A 388 -28.08 -23.38 -22.27
CA SER A 388 -27.41 -24.39 -21.46
C SER A 388 -28.10 -25.74 -21.51
N THR A 389 -27.33 -26.79 -21.18
CA THR A 389 -27.83 -28.15 -21.03
C THR A 389 -27.46 -28.64 -19.61
N PRO A 390 -28.42 -28.81 -18.68
CA PRO A 390 -29.86 -28.57 -18.83
C PRO A 390 -30.23 -27.08 -18.93
N PRO A 391 -31.41 -26.72 -19.49
CA PRO A 391 -31.90 -25.35 -19.49
C PRO A 391 -32.38 -24.90 -18.10
N GLY A 392 -32.60 -23.60 -17.91
CA GLY A 392 -33.09 -23.00 -16.67
C GLY A 392 -31.99 -22.46 -15.75
N ALA A 393 -30.75 -22.36 -16.23
CA ALA A 393 -29.64 -21.84 -15.44
C ALA A 393 -29.74 -20.31 -15.28
N ALA A 394 -29.49 -19.81 -14.07
CA ALA A 394 -29.39 -18.38 -13.82
C ALA A 394 -28.14 -17.80 -14.50
N ILE A 395 -28.32 -16.68 -15.20
CA ILE A 395 -27.27 -16.04 -16.00
C ILE A 395 -26.67 -14.87 -15.22
N TYR A 396 -25.35 -14.79 -15.14
CA TYR A 396 -24.62 -13.68 -14.50
C TYR A 396 -23.68 -13.02 -15.52
N TRP A 397 -23.75 -11.69 -15.65
CA TRP A 397 -22.84 -10.86 -16.46
C TRP A 397 -21.87 -10.13 -15.56
N ASN A 398 -20.56 -10.36 -15.70
CA ASN A 398 -19.53 -9.68 -14.90
C ASN A 398 -19.85 -9.69 -13.38
N GLY A 399 -20.46 -10.79 -12.89
CA GLY A 399 -20.88 -10.96 -11.49
C GLY A 399 -22.30 -10.49 -11.14
N ILE A 400 -23.02 -9.83 -12.05
CA ILE A 400 -24.39 -9.33 -11.82
C ILE A 400 -25.41 -10.34 -12.38
N GLN A 401 -26.29 -10.86 -11.53
CA GLN A 401 -27.37 -11.76 -11.95
C GLN A 401 -28.37 -11.05 -12.86
N GLN A 402 -28.72 -11.70 -13.96
CA GLN A 402 -29.72 -11.25 -14.91
C GLN A 402 -31.10 -11.77 -14.52
N LYS A 403 -32.13 -11.03 -14.95
CA LYS A 403 -33.52 -11.45 -14.76
C LYS A 403 -33.89 -12.71 -15.56
N HIS A 404 -33.16 -12.99 -16.64
CA HIS A 404 -33.41 -14.13 -17.53
C HIS A 404 -32.64 -15.39 -17.08
N VAL A 405 -33.19 -16.56 -17.40
CA VAL A 405 -32.54 -17.88 -17.28
C VAL A 405 -32.33 -18.48 -18.67
N THR A 406 -31.45 -19.46 -18.81
CA THR A 406 -31.20 -20.10 -20.11
C THR A 406 -32.41 -20.92 -20.59
N PRO A 407 -32.72 -20.94 -21.90
CA PRO A 407 -32.14 -20.14 -22.96
C PRO A 407 -32.63 -18.68 -22.94
N ALA A 408 -31.73 -17.72 -23.18
CA ALA A 408 -32.07 -16.28 -23.22
C ALA A 408 -31.33 -15.53 -24.32
N ARG A 409 -32.01 -14.54 -24.91
CA ARG A 409 -31.43 -13.60 -25.87
C ARG A 409 -31.30 -12.22 -25.24
N PHE A 410 -30.16 -11.57 -25.47
CA PHE A 410 -29.91 -10.20 -25.04
C PHE A 410 -29.50 -9.38 -26.27
N ASP A 411 -30.27 -8.33 -26.55
CA ASP A 411 -30.01 -7.38 -27.62
C ASP A 411 -29.42 -6.08 -27.08
N SER A 412 -28.87 -5.25 -27.96
CA SER A 412 -28.32 -3.94 -27.61
C SER A 412 -27.20 -4.02 -26.56
N LEU A 413 -26.21 -4.89 -26.78
CA LEU A 413 -25.01 -5.01 -25.94
C LEU A 413 -23.82 -4.29 -26.58
N LYS A 414 -23.03 -3.59 -25.76
CA LYS A 414 -21.84 -2.89 -26.25
C LYS A 414 -20.83 -3.91 -26.78
N PRO A 415 -20.15 -3.66 -27.90
CA PRO A 415 -19.09 -4.54 -28.37
C PRO A 415 -17.98 -4.63 -27.32
N SER A 416 -17.85 -5.79 -26.68
CA SER A 416 -16.90 -6.04 -25.58
C SER A 416 -16.83 -7.54 -25.28
N ARG A 417 -15.85 -7.94 -24.44
CA ARG A 417 -15.75 -9.29 -23.90
C ARG A 417 -16.43 -9.34 -22.53
N TYR A 418 -17.46 -10.15 -22.43
CA TYR A 418 -18.26 -10.31 -21.21
C TYR A 418 -17.91 -11.61 -20.51
N ALA A 419 -17.72 -11.56 -19.19
CA ALA A 419 -17.64 -12.76 -18.36
C ALA A 419 -19.05 -13.27 -18.08
N VAL A 420 -19.30 -14.55 -18.38
CA VAL A 420 -20.60 -15.19 -18.17
C VAL A 420 -20.43 -16.31 -17.17
N ARG A 421 -21.27 -16.29 -16.13
CA ARG A 421 -21.40 -17.42 -15.21
C ARG A 421 -22.83 -17.94 -15.26
N LEU A 422 -22.97 -19.25 -15.35
CA LEU A 422 -24.26 -19.95 -15.32
C LEU A 422 -24.32 -20.81 -14.06
N THR A 423 -25.41 -20.74 -13.32
CA THR A 423 -25.63 -21.57 -12.14
C THR A 423 -26.99 -22.27 -12.21
N LEU A 424 -27.02 -23.55 -11.86
CA LEU A 424 -28.24 -24.34 -11.78
C LEU A 424 -28.14 -25.24 -10.53
N PRO A 425 -29.14 -25.25 -9.64
CA PRO A 425 -29.11 -26.11 -8.45
C PRO A 425 -28.88 -27.58 -8.82
N GLY A 426 -27.94 -28.24 -8.13
CA GLY A 426 -27.54 -29.62 -8.41
C GLY A 426 -26.45 -29.77 -9.49
N TYR A 427 -26.00 -28.68 -10.09
CA TYR A 427 -24.96 -28.67 -11.13
C TYR A 427 -23.79 -27.76 -10.72
N GLU A 428 -22.60 -28.06 -11.22
CA GLU A 428 -21.44 -27.19 -11.07
C GLU A 428 -21.64 -25.88 -11.84
N ALA A 429 -21.19 -24.77 -11.25
CA ALA A 429 -21.28 -23.47 -11.89
C ALA A 429 -20.34 -23.40 -13.10
N TRP A 430 -20.89 -23.10 -14.27
CA TRP A 430 -20.11 -22.91 -15.49
C TRP A 430 -19.65 -21.47 -15.60
N ASN A 431 -18.37 -21.27 -15.96
CA ASN A 431 -17.78 -19.95 -16.18
C ASN A 431 -17.15 -19.91 -17.56
N GLY A 432 -17.38 -18.81 -18.28
CA GLY A 432 -16.79 -18.60 -19.60
C GLY A 432 -16.80 -17.13 -20.00
N PHE A 433 -16.34 -16.87 -21.22
CA PHE A 433 -16.34 -15.53 -21.79
C PHE A 433 -17.01 -15.56 -23.16
N VAL A 434 -17.73 -14.49 -23.46
CA VAL A 434 -18.27 -14.26 -24.79
C VAL A 434 -17.87 -12.88 -25.30
N THR A 435 -17.39 -12.84 -26.54
CA THR A 435 -17.03 -11.59 -27.22
C THR A 435 -18.20 -11.19 -28.10
N ILE A 436 -18.74 -10.01 -27.85
CA ILE A 436 -19.81 -9.43 -28.67
C ILE A 436 -19.16 -8.43 -29.63
N GLN A 437 -19.42 -8.62 -30.93
CA GLN A 437 -18.97 -7.72 -31.98
C GLN A 437 -20.14 -6.86 -32.46
N GLN A 438 -19.82 -5.69 -33.00
CA GLN A 438 -20.79 -4.78 -33.58
C GLN A 438 -21.63 -5.47 -34.67
N ASP A 439 -22.94 -5.24 -34.64
CA ASP A 439 -23.92 -5.72 -35.64
C ASP A 439 -23.93 -7.26 -35.84
N CYS A 440 -23.37 -8.00 -34.86
CA CYS A 440 -23.32 -9.46 -34.86
C CYS A 440 -24.19 -10.03 -33.73
N THR A 441 -24.78 -11.21 -33.97
CA THR A 441 -25.40 -12.03 -32.91
C THR A 441 -24.45 -13.16 -32.54
N ALA A 442 -23.85 -13.09 -31.36
CA ALA A 442 -23.06 -14.19 -30.82
C ALA A 442 -23.98 -15.30 -30.28
N THR A 443 -23.55 -16.57 -30.34
CA THR A 443 -24.28 -17.68 -29.72
C THR A 443 -23.33 -18.40 -28.77
N MET A 444 -23.78 -18.63 -27.54
CA MET A 444 -23.05 -19.35 -26.49
C MET A 444 -23.87 -20.54 -26.01
N GLN A 445 -23.28 -21.73 -26.04
CA GLN A 445 -23.88 -22.95 -25.49
C GLN A 445 -22.96 -23.52 -24.41
N ALA A 446 -23.54 -23.92 -23.27
CA ALA A 446 -22.82 -24.47 -22.13
C ALA A 446 -23.48 -25.74 -21.58
N THR A 447 -22.71 -26.82 -21.42
CA THR A 447 -23.17 -28.04 -20.75
C THR A 447 -22.75 -28.00 -19.28
N LEU A 448 -23.73 -28.13 -18.37
CA LEU A 448 -23.49 -28.12 -16.93
C LEU A 448 -23.27 -29.55 -16.42
N ALA A 449 -22.18 -29.76 -15.68
CA ALA A 449 -21.88 -31.05 -15.06
C ALA A 449 -22.70 -31.22 -13.76
N PRO A 450 -23.29 -32.39 -13.48
CA PRO A 450 -23.93 -32.67 -12.19
C PRO A 450 -22.90 -32.55 -11.05
N SER A 451 -23.28 -31.88 -9.97
CA SER A 451 -22.40 -31.74 -8.80
C SER A 451 -22.41 -33.01 -7.97
N LEU A 452 -21.23 -33.62 -7.74
CA LEU A 452 -21.05 -34.84 -6.95
C LEU A 452 -21.08 -34.62 -5.43
N SER A 453 -21.34 -33.38 -4.97
CA SER A 453 -21.49 -33.07 -3.55
C SER A 453 -22.95 -33.11 -3.12
N PRO A 454 -23.31 -33.74 -1.98
CA PRO A 454 -24.68 -33.74 -1.49
C PRO A 454 -25.14 -32.29 -1.27
N ALA A 455 -26.29 -31.94 -1.85
CA ALA A 455 -26.89 -30.61 -1.76
C ALA A 455 -27.00 -30.18 -0.29
N LYS A 456 -26.24 -29.15 0.10
CA LYS A 456 -26.31 -28.54 1.42
C LYS A 456 -27.66 -27.79 1.52
N PRO A 457 -28.45 -27.98 2.60
CA PRO A 457 -29.74 -27.33 2.73
C PRO A 457 -29.61 -25.81 2.96
N ALA A 458 -30.69 -25.13 2.63
CA ALA A 458 -30.84 -23.70 2.41
C ALA A 458 -30.36 -22.77 3.54
N VAL A 459 -29.67 -21.70 3.09
CA VAL A 459 -29.53 -20.35 3.69
C VAL A 459 -29.18 -20.30 5.18
N THR A 460 -27.87 -20.29 5.46
CA THR A 460 -27.36 -19.89 6.79
C THR A 460 -27.38 -18.37 6.86
N LYS A 461 -28.22 -17.78 7.73
CA LYS A 461 -28.18 -16.34 8.01
C LYS A 461 -26.83 -15.98 8.63
N VAL A 462 -26.26 -14.84 8.21
CA VAL A 462 -24.99 -14.29 8.67
C VAL A 462 -25.28 -13.11 9.60
N SER A 463 -24.55 -13.01 10.71
CA SER A 463 -24.68 -11.86 11.60
C SER A 463 -23.91 -10.68 11.02
N ILE A 464 -24.55 -9.52 10.94
CA ILE A 464 -23.92 -8.28 10.52
C ILE A 464 -24.00 -7.26 11.64
N SER A 465 -22.98 -6.42 11.78
CA SER A 465 -22.89 -5.32 12.76
C SER A 465 -22.72 -4.00 12.01
N ILE A 466 -23.64 -3.05 12.19
CA ILE A 466 -23.64 -1.78 11.46
C ILE A 466 -23.40 -0.64 12.44
N VAL A 467 -22.41 0.20 12.17
CA VAL A 467 -22.10 1.43 12.90
C VAL A 467 -22.24 2.62 11.95
N THR A 468 -23.00 3.64 12.35
CA THR A 468 -23.15 4.88 11.57
C THR A 468 -22.45 6.03 12.28
N ARG A 469 -21.76 6.89 11.51
CA ARG A 469 -21.14 8.13 12.01
C ARG A 469 -21.66 9.29 11.17
N PRO A 470 -22.46 10.21 11.75
CA PRO A 470 -22.94 10.24 13.14
C PRO A 470 -23.98 9.13 13.42
N PRO A 471 -24.26 8.78 14.69
CA PRO A 471 -25.22 7.73 15.04
C PRO A 471 -26.63 8.08 14.57
N GLY A 472 -27.24 7.19 13.79
CA GLY A 472 -28.60 7.32 13.26
C GLY A 472 -29.44 6.06 13.49
N GLU A 473 -30.76 6.18 13.31
CA GLU A 473 -31.64 5.02 13.16
C GLU A 473 -31.25 4.25 11.90
N ILE A 474 -31.06 2.94 12.05
CA ILE A 474 -30.67 2.03 10.98
C ILE A 474 -31.89 1.21 10.59
N ILE A 475 -32.27 1.24 9.32
CA ILE A 475 -33.38 0.48 8.74
C ILE A 475 -32.79 -0.45 7.68
N LEU A 476 -32.92 -1.76 7.87
CA LEU A 476 -32.40 -2.77 6.95
C LEU A 476 -33.56 -3.57 6.35
N ASP A 477 -33.65 -3.59 5.02
CA ASP A 477 -34.77 -4.14 4.25
C ASP A 477 -36.14 -3.66 4.75
N GLY A 478 -36.23 -2.38 5.09
CA GLY A 478 -37.45 -1.78 5.66
C GLY A 478 -37.71 -2.10 7.14
N LYS A 479 -36.88 -2.90 7.80
CA LYS A 479 -36.97 -3.19 9.24
C LYS A 479 -36.04 -2.30 10.04
N SER A 480 -36.60 -1.48 10.93
CA SER A 480 -35.80 -0.68 11.87
C SER A 480 -35.07 -1.58 12.87
N LEU A 481 -33.76 -1.36 13.02
CA LEU A 481 -32.91 -1.94 14.05
C LEU A 481 -32.87 -1.08 15.33
N GLY A 482 -33.72 -0.05 15.42
CA GLY A 482 -33.91 0.83 16.57
C GLY A 482 -33.18 2.19 16.50
N ALA A 483 -33.63 3.16 17.30
CA ALA A 483 -33.04 4.50 17.44
C ALA A 483 -31.75 4.49 18.29
N PRO A 484 -30.82 5.46 18.12
CA PRO A 484 -29.50 5.40 18.74
C PRO A 484 -29.44 5.98 20.17
N LEU A 485 -28.84 5.21 21.07
CA LEU A 485 -27.79 5.66 21.99
C LEU A 485 -26.52 4.93 21.52
N SER A 486 -25.40 5.64 21.34
CA SER A 486 -24.10 5.20 20.75
C SER A 486 -23.82 3.68 20.68
N GLY A 487 -23.43 3.15 19.51
CA GLY A 487 -22.93 1.78 19.37
C GLY A 487 -23.31 1.09 18.05
N ALA A 488 -22.84 -0.15 17.86
CA ALA A 488 -23.17 -0.96 16.69
C ALA A 488 -24.57 -1.60 16.79
N ARG A 489 -25.22 -1.86 15.65
CA ARG A 489 -26.49 -2.59 15.56
C ARG A 489 -26.27 -3.91 14.83
N THR A 490 -26.66 -5.00 15.47
CA THR A 490 -26.50 -6.34 14.90
C THR A 490 -27.79 -6.86 14.29
N ALA A 491 -27.72 -7.50 13.13
CA ALA A 491 -28.85 -8.16 12.47
C ALA A 491 -28.41 -9.49 11.83
N LEU A 492 -29.31 -10.49 11.82
CA LEU A 492 -29.10 -11.75 11.12
C LEU A 492 -29.79 -11.68 9.76
N VAL A 493 -29.01 -11.73 8.68
CA VAL A 493 -29.51 -11.60 7.31
C VAL A 493 -29.01 -12.70 6.40
N THR A 494 -29.73 -12.94 5.31
CA THR A 494 -29.32 -13.91 4.29
C THR A 494 -28.17 -13.32 3.46
N PRO A 495 -27.21 -14.10 2.96
CA PRO A 495 -26.24 -13.57 2.01
C PRO A 495 -26.91 -12.96 0.78
N GLY A 496 -26.46 -11.78 0.34
CA GLY A 496 -27.05 -11.06 -0.78
C GLY A 496 -27.08 -9.54 -0.59
N ARG A 497 -27.87 -8.88 -1.44
CA ARG A 497 -28.09 -7.43 -1.40
C ARG A 497 -29.20 -7.09 -0.41
N HIS A 498 -28.93 -6.14 0.46
CA HIS A 498 -29.86 -5.58 1.42
C HIS A 498 -30.00 -4.06 1.21
N ASP A 499 -31.23 -3.56 1.34
CA ASP A 499 -31.50 -2.12 1.33
C ASP A 499 -31.22 -1.55 2.72
N LEU A 500 -30.30 -0.61 2.81
CA LEU A 500 -29.94 0.06 4.06
C LEU A 500 -30.37 1.51 3.99
N GLN A 501 -31.21 1.92 4.94
CA GLN A 501 -31.60 3.31 5.12
C GLN A 501 -31.12 3.80 6.48
N ILE A 502 -30.54 4.99 6.49
CA ILE A 502 -30.08 5.63 7.72
C ILE A 502 -30.88 6.91 7.89
N ARG A 503 -31.57 7.00 9.03
CA ARG A 503 -32.38 8.16 9.40
C ARG A 503 -31.75 8.86 10.59
N LEU A 504 -31.53 10.16 10.47
CA LEU A 504 -31.07 11.00 11.57
C LEU A 504 -32.06 12.12 11.82
N GLU A 505 -32.21 12.47 13.09
CA GLU A 505 -33.09 13.56 13.52
C GLU A 505 -32.56 14.89 12.95
N SER A 506 -33.37 15.56 12.14
CA SER A 506 -33.03 16.78 11.36
C SER A 506 -32.24 16.58 10.04
N TYR A 507 -32.17 15.36 9.49
CA TYR A 507 -31.41 15.05 8.26
C TYR A 507 -32.27 14.30 7.22
N PRO A 508 -31.97 14.43 5.91
CA PRO A 508 -32.55 13.57 4.88
C PRO A 508 -32.19 12.09 5.11
N THR A 509 -33.12 11.18 4.81
CA THR A 509 -32.85 9.74 4.87
C THR A 509 -31.84 9.34 3.80
N VAL A 510 -30.74 8.74 4.22
CA VAL A 510 -29.69 8.25 3.31
C VAL A 510 -29.98 6.79 2.96
N LYS A 511 -30.01 6.47 1.67
CA LYS A 511 -30.16 5.09 1.18
C LYS A 511 -28.84 4.54 0.62
N ARG A 512 -28.54 3.29 0.94
CA ARG A 512 -27.34 2.55 0.54
C ARG A 512 -27.69 1.09 0.28
N ASP A 513 -27.00 0.50 -0.68
CA ASP A 513 -27.02 -0.95 -0.86
C ASP A 513 -25.92 -1.59 -0.01
N LEU A 514 -26.29 -2.57 0.79
CA LEU A 514 -25.37 -3.37 1.59
C LEU A 514 -25.25 -4.76 0.98
N TRP A 515 -24.03 -5.18 0.63
CA TRP A 515 -23.80 -6.54 0.14
C TRP A 515 -23.21 -7.43 1.24
N VAL A 516 -23.98 -8.42 1.67
CA VAL A 516 -23.59 -9.36 2.73
C VAL A 516 -23.15 -10.68 2.12
N LYS A 517 -21.91 -11.07 2.39
CA LYS A 517 -21.32 -12.32 1.88
C LYS A 517 -21.79 -13.52 2.70
N GLU A 518 -21.78 -14.71 2.10
CA GLU A 518 -21.96 -15.97 2.83
C GLU A 518 -20.74 -16.25 3.72
N GLY A 519 -20.96 -16.83 4.90
CA GLY A 519 -19.88 -17.19 5.82
C GLY A 519 -19.94 -16.46 7.17
N SER A 520 -18.82 -15.90 7.60
CA SER A 520 -18.63 -15.33 8.94
C SER A 520 -19.29 -13.95 9.13
N ASP A 521 -19.41 -13.56 10.39
CA ASP A 521 -19.96 -12.27 10.81
C ASP A 521 -19.24 -11.09 10.16
N GLN A 522 -20.00 -10.07 9.75
CA GLN A 522 -19.49 -8.90 9.02
C GLN A 522 -19.77 -7.60 9.78
N SER A 523 -18.83 -6.66 9.76
CA SER A 523 -19.02 -5.34 10.37
C SER A 523 -18.91 -4.24 9.31
N PHE A 524 -19.86 -3.30 9.34
CA PHE A 524 -20.00 -2.21 8.40
C PHE A 524 -19.98 -0.88 9.15
N VAL A 525 -19.00 -0.03 8.85
CA VAL A 525 -18.94 1.33 9.36
C VAL A 525 -19.32 2.28 8.23
N ILE A 526 -20.32 3.12 8.47
CA ILE A 526 -20.90 4.00 7.46
C ILE A 526 -20.77 5.43 7.90
N ASP A 527 -19.85 6.12 7.25
CA ASP A 527 -19.66 7.56 7.39
C ASP A 527 -20.61 8.28 6.46
N LEU A 528 -21.45 9.12 7.05
CA LEU A 528 -22.26 10.07 6.31
C LEU A 528 -21.42 11.32 6.12
N PHE A 529 -21.47 11.91 4.92
CA PHE A 529 -20.69 13.10 4.59
C PHE A 529 -21.59 14.17 3.96
N GLY A 530 -21.30 15.42 4.30
CA GLY A 530 -21.76 16.60 3.56
C GLY A 530 -20.61 17.32 2.89
N GLU A 531 -20.93 18.33 2.08
CA GLU A 531 -19.97 19.27 1.52
C GLU A 531 -20.08 20.62 2.21
N ILE A 532 -18.96 21.25 2.52
CA ILE A 532 -18.94 22.64 2.99
C ILE A 532 -17.94 23.45 2.16
N SER A 533 -18.10 24.76 2.13
CA SER A 533 -17.04 25.68 1.73
C SER A 533 -16.89 26.75 2.79
N VAL A 534 -15.67 27.24 2.99
CA VAL A 534 -15.40 28.33 3.93
C VAL A 534 -14.78 29.48 3.17
N GLN A 535 -15.34 30.67 3.31
CA GLN A 535 -14.82 31.89 2.72
C GLN A 535 -14.77 32.98 3.78
N ALA A 536 -13.64 33.68 3.86
CA ALA A 536 -13.47 34.79 4.79
C ALA A 536 -13.37 36.11 4.04
N PHE A 537 -13.93 37.17 4.60
CA PHE A 537 -13.85 38.53 4.09
C PHE A 537 -13.45 39.50 5.19
N ASP A 538 -12.80 40.60 4.84
CA ASP A 538 -12.58 41.72 5.76
C ASP A 538 -13.82 42.63 5.88
N GLU A 539 -13.76 43.64 6.75
CA GLU A 539 -14.86 44.58 7.01
C GLU A 539 -15.33 45.38 5.77
N ILE A 540 -14.51 45.44 4.71
CA ILE A 540 -14.81 46.18 3.47
C ILE A 540 -15.29 45.21 2.36
N GLY A 541 -15.18 43.90 2.59
CA GLY A 541 -15.66 42.84 1.70
C GLY A 541 -14.59 42.21 0.82
N ASP A 542 -13.29 42.47 1.08
CA ASP A 542 -12.20 41.83 0.35
C ASP A 542 -11.94 40.41 0.87
N PRO A 543 -11.73 39.42 -0.02
CA PRO A 543 -11.53 38.03 0.38
C PRO A 543 -10.19 37.84 1.09
N LEU A 544 -10.22 37.10 2.20
CA LEU A 544 -9.05 36.78 3.02
C LEU A 544 -8.70 35.29 2.97
N PHE A 545 -7.41 35.01 2.84
CA PHE A 545 -6.86 33.66 2.83
C PHE A 545 -6.33 33.27 4.21
N GLY A 546 -7.19 32.65 5.02
CA GLY A 546 -6.89 32.14 6.34
C GLY A 546 -6.85 30.61 6.40
N ALA A 547 -6.27 30.09 7.47
CA ALA A 547 -6.36 28.67 7.82
C ALA A 547 -7.70 28.38 8.50
N VAL A 548 -8.38 27.31 8.08
CA VAL A 548 -9.68 26.89 8.64
C VAL A 548 -9.45 25.88 9.77
N PHE A 549 -10.16 26.07 10.88
CA PHE A 549 -10.18 25.21 12.05
C PHE A 549 -11.60 24.66 12.26
N LEU A 550 -11.70 23.38 12.58
CA LEU A 550 -12.94 22.73 13.01
C LEU A 550 -12.76 22.27 14.45
N ASP A 551 -13.62 22.72 15.36
CA ASP A 551 -13.55 22.40 16.80
C ASP A 551 -12.17 22.64 17.42
N ASN A 552 -11.55 23.77 17.03
CA ASN A 552 -10.19 24.19 17.41
C ASN A 552 -9.04 23.33 16.84
N VAL A 553 -9.33 22.38 15.94
CA VAL A 553 -8.31 21.59 15.23
C VAL A 553 -8.07 22.19 13.85
N GLN A 554 -6.81 22.47 13.52
CA GLN A 554 -6.45 23.02 12.21
C GLN A 554 -6.69 21.98 11.11
N THR A 555 -7.35 22.38 10.05
CA THR A 555 -7.54 21.58 8.84
C THR A 555 -6.48 21.93 7.78
N SER A 556 -6.38 21.13 6.72
CA SER A 556 -5.61 21.51 5.52
C SER A 556 -6.33 22.54 4.65
N TRP A 557 -7.54 22.96 5.01
CA TRP A 557 -8.40 23.82 4.20
C TRP A 557 -8.06 25.29 4.36
N LYS A 558 -8.36 26.06 3.31
CA LYS A 558 -8.22 27.51 3.27
C LYS A 558 -9.59 28.15 3.19
N SER A 559 -9.71 29.40 3.65
CA SER A 559 -10.94 30.18 3.55
C SER A 559 -11.14 30.78 2.15
N ASP A 560 -10.91 29.99 1.10
CA ASP A 560 -10.91 30.41 -0.31
C ASP A 560 -12.21 30.05 -1.06
N GLY A 561 -13.20 29.49 -0.37
CA GLY A 561 -14.46 29.04 -0.96
C GLY A 561 -14.41 27.66 -1.61
N SER A 562 -13.28 26.94 -1.54
CA SER A 562 -13.18 25.56 -2.02
C SER A 562 -14.16 24.64 -1.29
N ARG A 563 -14.69 23.65 -2.02
CA ARG A 563 -15.57 22.63 -1.45
C ARG A 563 -14.77 21.53 -0.79
N HIS A 564 -15.18 21.17 0.41
CA HIS A 564 -14.56 20.14 1.22
C HIS A 564 -15.61 19.17 1.75
N LYS A 565 -15.28 17.89 1.71
CA LYS A 565 -16.12 16.82 2.25
C LYS A 565 -15.87 16.68 3.74
N LEU A 566 -16.93 16.79 4.54
CA LEU A 566 -16.87 16.68 6.00
C LEU A 566 -17.85 15.61 6.47
N ILE A 567 -17.49 14.85 7.50
CA ILE A 567 -18.41 13.88 8.11
C ILE A 567 -19.62 14.66 8.63
N ALA A 568 -20.81 14.09 8.50
CA ALA A 568 -22.03 14.73 9.00
C ALA A 568 -21.95 14.86 10.53
N GLY A 569 -22.41 15.98 11.08
CA GLY A 569 -22.24 16.28 12.49
C GLY A 569 -22.24 17.77 12.78
N GLU A 570 -22.13 18.10 14.06
CA GLU A 570 -22.02 19.47 14.53
C GLU A 570 -20.54 19.87 14.66
N TYR A 571 -20.18 21.02 14.11
CA TYR A 571 -18.81 21.54 14.14
C TYR A 571 -18.81 23.04 14.48
N ARG A 572 -17.74 23.50 15.11
CA ARG A 572 -17.42 24.93 15.25
C ARG A 572 -16.34 25.31 14.25
N VAL A 573 -16.68 26.20 13.32
CA VAL A 573 -15.73 26.70 12.33
C VAL A 573 -15.05 27.97 12.85
N THR A 574 -13.72 28.01 12.74
CA THR A 574 -12.92 29.20 13.00
C THR A 574 -11.93 29.40 11.85
N VAL A 575 -11.57 30.65 11.57
CA VAL A 575 -10.61 31.04 10.53
C VAL A 575 -9.58 31.92 11.20
N LYS A 576 -8.30 31.65 10.96
CA LYS A 576 -7.19 32.51 11.39
C LYS A 576 -6.46 33.01 10.16
N SER A 577 -6.36 34.33 10.03
CA SER A 577 -5.60 35.01 8.97
C SER A 577 -4.61 35.98 9.62
N PHE A 578 -3.45 36.20 9.00
CA PHE A 578 -2.38 36.99 9.60
C PHE A 578 -2.79 38.46 9.74
N GLY A 579 -2.81 38.98 10.98
CA GLY A 579 -3.22 40.36 11.28
C GLY A 579 -4.73 40.60 11.25
N TYR A 580 -5.54 39.54 11.31
CA TYR A 580 -7.00 39.64 11.35
C TYR A 580 -7.60 38.66 12.36
N GLU A 581 -8.56 39.14 13.15
CA GLU A 581 -9.38 38.36 14.07
C GLU A 581 -10.80 38.16 13.52
N MET A 582 -11.49 37.11 13.97
CA MET A 582 -12.87 36.87 13.57
C MET A 582 -13.81 37.79 14.36
N ILE A 583 -14.75 38.46 13.68
CA ILE A 583 -15.70 39.38 14.31
C ILE A 583 -16.71 38.64 15.20
N GLU A 584 -17.07 37.41 14.81
CA GLU A 584 -18.05 36.58 15.52
C GLU A 584 -17.39 35.39 16.22
N SER A 585 -18.02 34.90 17.29
CA SER A 585 -17.66 33.63 17.93
C SER A 585 -17.67 32.46 16.93
N PRO A 586 -16.94 31.35 17.17
CA PRO A 586 -16.87 30.22 16.25
C PRO A 586 -18.22 29.82 15.69
N LYS A 587 -18.34 29.83 14.36
CA LYS A 587 -19.60 29.61 13.67
C LYS A 587 -20.00 28.15 13.82
N LYS A 588 -21.04 27.88 14.60
CA LYS A 588 -21.61 26.53 14.72
C LYS A 588 -22.31 26.17 13.40
N ILE A 589 -21.90 25.05 12.83
CA ILE A 589 -22.51 24.48 11.63
C ILE A 589 -23.01 23.07 11.91
N ILE A 590 -24.06 22.69 11.21
CA ILE A 590 -24.58 21.32 11.20
C ILE A 590 -24.40 20.80 9.77
N VAL A 591 -23.53 19.82 9.61
CA VAL A 591 -23.24 19.20 8.31
C VAL A 591 -24.16 18.02 8.12
N THR A 592 -25.03 18.10 7.12
CA THR A 592 -26.02 17.07 6.78
C THR A 592 -25.56 16.21 5.60
N GLY A 593 -25.95 14.94 5.59
CA GLY A 593 -25.54 14.00 4.54
C GLY A 593 -26.13 14.38 3.19
N GLY A 594 -25.27 14.60 2.19
CA GLY A 594 -25.69 14.95 0.82
C GLY A 594 -25.97 16.43 0.55
N ASP A 595 -25.84 17.30 1.55
CA ASP A 595 -26.03 18.75 1.38
C ASP A 595 -24.70 19.50 1.20
N TYR A 596 -24.75 20.60 0.45
CA TYR A 596 -23.68 21.58 0.35
C TYR A 596 -23.99 22.81 1.21
N ARG A 597 -23.05 23.21 2.09
CA ARG A 597 -23.20 24.40 2.94
C ARG A 597 -22.07 25.41 2.76
N PRO A 598 -22.33 26.57 2.15
CA PRO A 598 -21.37 27.66 2.12
C PRO A 598 -21.31 28.38 3.47
N ILE A 599 -20.09 28.65 3.94
CA ILE A 599 -19.83 29.29 5.23
C ILE A 599 -19.03 30.55 4.95
N VAL A 600 -19.67 31.69 5.23
CA VAL A 600 -19.02 32.99 5.15
C VAL A 600 -18.65 33.45 6.56
N VAL A 601 -17.41 33.94 6.70
CA VAL A 601 -16.82 34.45 7.94
C VAL A 601 -16.36 35.88 7.72
N GLN A 602 -16.70 36.78 8.66
CA GLN A 602 -16.25 38.17 8.66
C GLN A 602 -15.09 38.35 9.62
N MET A 603 -14.05 39.07 9.17
CA MET A 603 -12.80 39.27 9.88
C MET A 603 -12.54 40.78 10.06
N ARG A 604 -12.05 41.17 11.23
CA ARG A 604 -11.58 42.52 11.54
C ARG A 604 -10.06 42.51 11.61
N LYS A 605 -9.43 43.59 11.16
CA LYS A 605 -7.98 43.77 11.28
C LYS A 605 -7.58 43.98 12.75
N GLU A 606 -6.58 43.24 13.22
CA GLU A 606 -6.03 43.34 14.58
C GLU A 606 -5.44 44.73 14.90
#